data_AF-A0A0V0JCC8-F1
#
_entry.id   AF-A0A0V0JCC8-F1
#
_cell.length_a   1.000
_cell.length_b   1.000
_cell.length_c   1.000
_cell.angle_alpha   90.00
_cell.angle_beta   90.00
_cell.angle_gamma   90.00
#
_symmetry.space_group_name_H-M   'P 1'
#
loop_
_entity.id
_entity.type
_entity.pdbx_description
1 polymer ?
#
loop_
_entity_poly.entity_id
_entity_poly.type
_entity_poly.pdbx_seq_one_letter_code
_entity_poly.pdbx_strand_id
1 'polypeptide(L)'
;YYLHRDSHYSRRMYFKSEELGDAAKCREVCANKGDLSEEATATFCIGFAKNCTSYKYFGRWGHNENFEMHLRCINACNFVDKVDKTSTTKLLLCDDGDSTCITHSKIDGSFSDFKFCLNKCDGWANGTHTIMRQVSVYDEQKTEYWPLKYFHAPGETDAFTAMIECLDCCYVATNHDNIAYYVDRDPQYSGRMYFKPEELEDAAECREICANKAGDLTEEATADFCVGYAQNCSSYEYFGRWGYDENFELHLRCIYACNFVDKVEKTPATKLEICNADKQICLEHSKIDGTFKNFKFCLNKCNGWTNGNHTVKQEAFVCDEKQTECLPYHYFHEPKIMDAFNDTVHCFHDCYGG
;
A
#
# COMPACT_ATOMS: atom_id res chain seq x y z
N TYR A 1 13.26 -13.90 23.03
CA TYR A 1 12.89 -15.21 22.44
C TYR A 1 14.08 -15.79 21.70
N TYR A 2 14.09 -17.08 21.43
CA TYR A 2 15.14 -17.72 20.64
C TYR A 2 14.53 -18.56 19.54
N LEU A 3 15.13 -18.48 18.35
CA LEU A 3 14.89 -19.42 17.27
C LEU A 3 16.13 -20.27 17.10
N HIS A 4 15.93 -21.59 17.07
CA HIS A 4 16.98 -22.58 16.96
C HIS A 4 16.79 -23.38 15.67
N ARG A 5 17.85 -23.54 14.87
CA ARG A 5 17.87 -24.54 13.79
C ARG A 5 18.23 -25.92 14.36
N ASP A 6 19.25 -25.93 15.21
CA ASP A 6 19.81 -27.09 15.88
C ASP A 6 20.49 -26.64 17.20
N SER A 7 21.13 -27.58 17.92
CA SER A 7 21.81 -27.31 19.20
C SER A 7 22.99 -26.34 19.09
N HIS A 8 23.51 -26.10 17.89
CA HIS A 8 24.69 -25.28 17.63
C HIS A 8 24.37 -23.95 16.94
N TYR A 9 23.20 -23.81 16.32
CA TYR A 9 22.80 -22.61 15.59
C TYR A 9 21.51 -22.00 16.13
N SER A 10 21.66 -20.89 16.85
CA SER A 10 20.59 -20.21 17.58
C SER A 10 20.68 -18.70 17.43
N ARG A 11 19.55 -18.03 17.21
CA ARG A 11 19.46 -16.58 17.13
C ARG A 11 18.45 -16.05 18.14
N ARG A 12 18.80 -14.94 18.79
CA ARG A 12 17.91 -14.24 19.71
C ARG A 12 16.97 -13.34 18.90
N MET A 13 15.69 -13.41 19.22
CA MET A 13 14.64 -12.56 18.68
C MET A 13 14.08 -11.68 19.80
N TYR A 14 13.81 -10.43 19.49
CA TYR A 14 13.26 -9.45 20.43
C TYR A 14 11.80 -9.20 20.05
N PHE A 15 10.89 -9.60 20.94
CA PHE A 15 9.47 -9.33 20.82
C PHE A 15 8.98 -8.81 22.18
N LYS A 16 7.95 -7.97 22.16
CA LYS A 16 7.15 -7.71 23.36
C LYS A 16 6.27 -8.91 23.66
N SER A 17 5.80 -9.04 24.90
CA SER A 17 4.93 -10.16 25.30
C SER A 17 3.62 -10.19 24.51
N GLU A 18 3.08 -9.02 24.16
CA GLU A 18 1.85 -8.86 23.38
C GLU A 18 2.00 -9.22 21.88
N GLU A 19 3.22 -9.26 21.35
CA GLU A 19 3.52 -9.57 19.95
C GLU A 19 3.63 -11.09 19.68
N LEU A 20 3.49 -11.92 20.72
CA LEU A 20 3.70 -13.38 20.63
C LEU A 20 2.72 -14.10 19.70
N GLY A 21 1.47 -13.64 19.65
CA GLY A 21 0.43 -14.20 18.78
C GLY A 21 0.72 -13.91 17.30
N ASP A 22 1.12 -12.69 17.00
CA ASP A 22 1.48 -12.26 15.64
C ASP A 22 2.75 -12.96 15.16
N ALA A 23 3.74 -13.09 16.06
CA ALA A 23 4.93 -13.87 15.79
C ALA A 23 4.62 -15.34 15.46
N ALA A 24 3.51 -15.90 15.94
CA ALA A 24 3.07 -17.25 15.53
C ALA A 24 2.58 -17.29 14.09
N LYS A 25 1.73 -16.33 13.69
CA LYS A 25 1.25 -16.20 12.31
C LYS A 25 2.40 -15.96 11.33
N CYS A 26 3.33 -15.06 11.67
CA CYS A 26 4.49 -14.79 10.83
C CYS A 26 5.42 -16.00 10.66
N ARG A 27 5.52 -16.88 11.68
CA ARG A 27 6.24 -18.16 11.52
C ARG A 27 5.58 -19.04 10.48
N GLU A 28 4.25 -19.13 10.47
CA GLU A 28 3.50 -19.93 9.49
C GLU A 28 3.64 -19.37 8.07
N VAL A 29 3.49 -18.04 7.92
CA VAL A 29 3.67 -17.35 6.64
C VAL A 29 5.06 -17.59 6.07
N CYS A 30 6.10 -17.40 6.88
CA CYS A 30 7.48 -17.56 6.45
C CYS A 30 7.92 -19.02 6.35
N ALA A 31 7.18 -19.96 6.95
CA ALA A 31 7.41 -21.39 6.82
C ALA A 31 6.68 -22.00 5.61
N ASN A 32 5.98 -21.20 4.82
CA ASN A 32 5.25 -21.71 3.67
C ASN A 32 6.21 -22.36 2.67
N LYS A 33 5.77 -23.49 2.12
CA LYS A 33 6.55 -24.31 1.18
C LYS A 33 6.89 -23.57 -0.11
N GLY A 34 5.97 -22.74 -0.62
CA GLY A 34 6.14 -22.13 -1.94
C GLY A 34 6.54 -23.17 -2.99
N ASP A 35 7.55 -22.86 -3.79
CA ASP A 35 8.16 -23.77 -4.78
C ASP A 35 9.32 -24.62 -4.23
N LEU A 36 9.62 -24.50 -2.94
CA LEU A 36 10.71 -25.23 -2.30
C LEU A 36 10.27 -26.65 -1.96
N SER A 37 11.13 -27.63 -2.23
CA SER A 37 10.86 -29.04 -1.94
C SER A 37 11.53 -29.53 -0.66
N GLU A 38 12.53 -28.81 -0.17
CA GLU A 38 13.38 -29.28 0.91
C GLU A 38 13.01 -28.66 2.26
N GLU A 39 12.84 -29.51 3.28
CA GLU A 39 12.36 -29.11 4.62
C GLU A 39 13.44 -29.19 5.71
N ALA A 40 13.34 -28.33 6.72
CA ALA A 40 14.01 -28.50 8.00
C ALA A 40 13.09 -28.14 9.15
N THR A 41 13.58 -28.40 10.36
CA THR A 41 12.88 -28.08 11.61
C THR A 41 13.54 -26.88 12.26
N ALA A 42 12.73 -25.90 12.65
CA ALA A 42 13.14 -24.83 13.55
C ALA A 42 12.39 -24.97 14.87
N THR A 43 13.04 -24.60 15.97
CA THR A 43 12.46 -24.61 17.31
C THR A 43 12.41 -23.19 17.86
N PHE A 44 11.20 -22.71 18.14
CA PHE A 44 10.96 -21.40 18.73
C PHE A 44 10.76 -21.53 20.24
N CYS A 45 11.54 -20.81 21.06
CA CYS A 45 11.50 -20.90 22.51
C CYS A 45 11.26 -19.53 23.19
N ILE A 46 10.45 -19.55 24.25
CA ILE A 46 10.26 -18.42 25.15
C ILE A 46 11.34 -18.47 26.24
N GLY A 47 12.38 -17.64 26.08
CA GLY A 47 13.60 -17.76 26.88
C GLY A 47 14.54 -18.85 26.33
N PHE A 48 15.70 -19.03 26.96
CA PHE A 48 16.68 -20.01 26.48
C PHE A 48 16.18 -21.43 26.74
N ALA A 49 15.74 -22.12 25.69
CA ALA A 49 15.25 -23.51 25.70
C ALA A 49 14.08 -23.81 26.66
N LYS A 50 13.25 -22.81 27.01
CA LYS A 50 12.00 -23.00 27.77
C LYS A 50 10.79 -22.79 26.87
N ASN A 51 9.72 -23.56 27.12
CA ASN A 51 8.43 -23.48 26.41
C ASN A 51 8.62 -23.38 24.88
N CYS A 52 9.19 -24.44 24.32
CA CYS A 52 9.61 -24.49 22.92
C CYS A 52 8.54 -25.14 22.04
N THR A 53 8.32 -24.58 20.85
CA THR A 53 7.47 -25.15 19.80
C THR A 53 8.33 -25.39 18.57
N SER A 54 8.33 -26.62 18.06
CA SER A 54 9.01 -26.97 16.82
C SER A 54 8.05 -26.84 15.64
N TYR A 55 8.55 -26.38 14.51
CA TYR A 55 7.80 -26.29 13.26
C TYR A 55 8.72 -26.51 12.07
N LYS A 56 8.13 -26.92 10.95
CA LYS A 56 8.87 -27.11 9.70
C LYS A 56 8.97 -25.80 8.94
N TYR A 57 10.07 -25.59 8.23
CA TYR A 57 10.24 -24.51 7.27
C TYR A 57 11.01 -25.03 6.05
N PHE A 58 10.92 -24.33 4.92
CA PHE A 58 11.48 -24.77 3.65
C PHE A 58 12.62 -23.85 3.19
N GLY A 59 13.59 -24.40 2.48
CA GLY A 59 14.79 -23.67 2.03
C GLY A 59 15.60 -24.47 0.99
N ARG A 60 16.81 -24.00 0.71
CA ARG A 60 17.79 -24.64 -0.19
C ARG A 60 18.99 -25.17 0.56
N TRP A 61 19.00 -26.45 0.91
CA TRP A 61 20.05 -27.01 1.76
C TRP A 61 21.40 -27.02 1.05
N GLY A 62 22.47 -26.91 1.86
CA GLY A 62 23.84 -26.68 1.38
C GLY A 62 24.31 -25.23 1.54
N HIS A 63 23.40 -24.30 1.85
CA HIS A 63 23.69 -22.90 2.09
C HIS A 63 23.40 -22.53 3.56
N ASN A 64 24.31 -21.77 4.18
CA ASN A 64 24.15 -21.31 5.57
C ASN A 64 23.05 -20.24 5.70
N GLU A 65 22.67 -19.65 4.58
CA GLU A 65 21.76 -18.51 4.46
C GLU A 65 20.29 -18.89 4.72
N ASN A 66 19.89 -20.15 4.57
CA ASN A 66 18.49 -20.58 4.75
C ASN A 66 17.86 -20.16 6.07
N PHE A 67 18.56 -20.41 7.17
CA PHE A 67 18.02 -20.08 8.49
C PHE A 67 17.99 -18.57 8.72
N GLU A 68 18.97 -17.85 8.18
CA GLU A 68 19.00 -16.39 8.23
C GLU A 68 17.88 -15.77 7.40
N MET A 69 17.56 -16.34 6.23
CA MET A 69 16.42 -15.90 5.39
C MET A 69 15.08 -16.16 6.09
N HIS A 70 14.90 -17.35 6.64
CA HIS A 70 13.71 -17.68 7.42
C HIS A 70 13.53 -16.71 8.61
N LEU A 71 14.62 -16.46 9.35
CA LEU A 71 14.62 -15.51 10.47
C LEU A 71 14.28 -14.09 10.03
N ARG A 72 14.83 -13.62 8.90
CA ARG A 72 14.57 -12.29 8.35
C ARG A 72 13.13 -12.11 7.91
N CYS A 73 12.57 -13.10 7.21
CA CYS A 73 11.16 -13.10 6.84
C CYS A 73 10.28 -12.94 8.10
N ILE A 74 10.54 -13.72 9.16
CA ILE A 74 9.74 -13.62 10.39
C ILE A 74 9.84 -12.22 10.99
N ASN A 75 11.04 -11.64 11.08
CA ASN A 75 11.19 -10.31 11.67
C ASN A 75 10.53 -9.22 10.84
N ALA A 76 10.66 -9.26 9.51
CA ALA A 76 10.00 -8.31 8.62
C ALA A 76 8.48 -8.44 8.67
N CYS A 77 7.95 -9.66 8.70
CA CYS A 77 6.53 -9.91 8.88
C CYS A 77 6.02 -9.33 10.22
N ASN A 78 6.77 -9.50 11.31
CA ASN A 78 6.41 -8.91 12.61
C ASN A 78 6.47 -7.38 12.62
N PHE A 79 7.48 -6.79 11.95
CA PHE A 79 7.55 -5.34 11.76
C PHE A 79 6.30 -4.84 11.03
N VAL A 80 5.93 -5.50 9.92
CA VAL A 80 4.73 -5.15 9.16
C VAL A 80 3.46 -5.34 10.00
N ASP A 81 3.34 -6.41 10.79
CA ASP A 81 2.21 -6.61 11.71
C ASP A 81 2.09 -5.49 12.76
N LYS A 82 3.22 -4.96 13.23
CA LYS A 82 3.24 -3.81 14.13
C LYS A 82 2.74 -2.56 13.41
N VAL A 83 3.23 -2.30 12.20
CA VAL A 83 2.79 -1.15 11.38
C VAL A 83 1.33 -1.29 10.96
N ASP A 84 0.84 -2.51 10.72
CA ASP A 84 -0.54 -2.78 10.31
C ASP A 84 -1.56 -2.31 11.37
N LYS A 85 -1.16 -2.32 12.65
CA LYS A 85 -1.99 -1.89 13.78
C LYS A 85 -2.00 -0.38 14.03
N THR A 86 -1.24 0.41 13.28
CA THR A 86 -1.27 1.87 13.36
C THR A 86 -2.25 2.44 12.32
N SER A 87 -2.45 3.76 12.34
CA SER A 87 -3.19 4.48 11.30
C SER A 87 -2.43 4.57 9.96
N THR A 88 -1.22 4.02 9.88
CA THR A 88 -0.42 3.98 8.64
C THR A 88 -1.21 3.31 7.53
N THR A 89 -1.22 3.95 6.37
CA THR A 89 -1.92 3.47 5.17
C THR A 89 -0.99 2.87 4.12
N LYS A 90 0.32 3.09 4.26
CA LYS A 90 1.35 2.62 3.31
C LYS A 90 2.65 2.19 3.97
N LEU A 91 3.34 1.24 3.36
CA LEU A 91 4.74 0.92 3.60
C LEU A 91 5.59 1.55 2.49
N LEU A 92 6.84 1.90 2.80
CA LEU A 92 7.79 2.34 1.78
C LEU A 92 8.88 1.29 1.65
N LEU A 93 9.07 0.75 0.45
CA LEU A 93 10.17 -0.16 0.13
C LEU A 93 11.23 0.63 -0.61
N CYS A 94 12.39 0.81 0.00
CA CYS A 94 13.47 1.61 -0.58
C CYS A 94 14.70 0.76 -0.88
N ASP A 95 15.25 0.90 -2.09
CA ASP A 95 16.49 0.22 -2.49
C ASP A 95 17.69 0.71 -1.64
N ASP A 96 18.78 -0.05 -1.65
CA ASP A 96 19.96 0.22 -0.83
C ASP A 96 20.50 1.65 -1.04
N GLY A 97 20.54 2.44 0.04
CA GLY A 97 20.87 3.87 0.01
C GLY A 97 19.69 4.83 -0.14
N ASP A 98 18.44 4.33 -0.06
CA ASP A 98 17.18 5.09 -0.09
C ASP A 98 16.98 5.97 -1.34
N SER A 99 17.65 5.63 -2.45
CA SER A 99 17.64 6.43 -3.69
C SER A 99 16.34 6.32 -4.48
N THR A 100 15.65 5.18 -4.37
CA THR A 100 14.37 4.87 -5.02
C THR A 100 13.48 4.18 -4.00
N CYS A 101 12.24 4.66 -3.83
CA CYS A 101 11.28 4.11 -2.89
C CYS A 101 9.94 3.86 -3.58
N ILE A 102 9.34 2.72 -3.32
CA ILE A 102 8.02 2.35 -3.85
C ILE A 102 7.04 2.24 -2.70
N THR A 103 5.86 2.80 -2.93
CA THR A 103 4.79 2.81 -1.95
C THR A 103 3.94 1.54 -2.07
N HIS A 104 3.82 0.80 -0.98
CA HIS A 104 2.95 -0.36 -0.88
C HIS A 104 1.77 -0.05 0.06
N SER A 105 0.59 0.17 -0.51
CA SER A 105 -0.61 0.57 0.24
C SER A 105 -1.26 -0.61 0.97
N LYS A 106 -1.97 -0.33 2.07
CA LYS A 106 -2.91 -1.28 2.69
C LYS A 106 -4.00 -1.65 1.70
N ILE A 107 -4.44 -2.90 1.77
CA ILE A 107 -5.53 -3.43 0.98
C ILE A 107 -6.54 -4.01 1.96
N ASP A 108 -7.81 -3.64 1.82
CA ASP A 108 -8.88 -4.01 2.77
C ASP A 108 -8.51 -3.72 4.24
N GLY A 109 -7.73 -2.64 4.45
CA GLY A 109 -7.27 -2.20 5.76
C GLY A 109 -6.11 -3.00 6.36
N SER A 110 -5.45 -3.89 5.60
CA SER A 110 -4.32 -4.69 6.09
C SER A 110 -3.14 -4.80 5.10
N PHE A 111 -1.94 -5.09 5.61
CA PHE A 111 -0.76 -5.52 4.85
C PHE A 111 -0.61 -7.05 4.77
N SER A 112 -1.71 -7.80 4.90
CA SER A 112 -1.69 -9.27 4.90
C SER A 112 -1.09 -9.87 3.63
N ASP A 113 -1.35 -9.24 2.49
CA ASP A 113 -0.80 -9.64 1.20
C ASP A 113 0.71 -9.46 1.11
N PHE A 114 1.19 -8.30 1.54
CA PHE A 114 2.62 -8.02 1.60
C PHE A 114 3.34 -9.09 2.44
N LYS A 115 2.83 -9.37 3.64
CA LYS A 115 3.39 -10.42 4.52
C LYS A 115 3.41 -11.78 3.84
N PHE A 116 2.32 -12.17 3.17
CA PHE A 116 2.23 -13.43 2.45
C PHE A 116 3.28 -13.56 1.34
N CYS A 117 3.58 -12.46 0.65
CA CYS A 117 4.51 -12.45 -0.48
C CYS A 117 5.99 -12.34 -0.08
N LEU A 118 6.30 -12.01 1.17
CA LEU A 118 7.69 -11.86 1.66
C LEU A 118 8.58 -13.08 1.38
N ASN A 119 8.10 -14.30 1.67
CA ASN A 119 8.88 -15.51 1.40
C ASN A 119 8.92 -15.84 -0.11
N LYS A 120 7.81 -15.64 -0.82
CA LYS A 120 7.72 -16.00 -2.24
C LYS A 120 8.62 -15.15 -3.14
N CYS A 121 8.84 -13.90 -2.75
CA CYS A 121 9.54 -12.91 -3.57
C CYS A 121 10.92 -12.53 -3.05
N ASP A 122 11.44 -13.25 -2.06
CA ASP A 122 12.83 -13.10 -1.66
C ASP A 122 13.82 -13.62 -2.72
N GLY A 123 13.32 -14.26 -3.80
CA GLY A 123 14.09 -14.85 -4.88
C GLY A 123 14.95 -16.04 -4.48
N TRP A 124 15.02 -16.37 -3.18
CA TRP A 124 15.83 -17.44 -2.64
C TRP A 124 15.36 -18.79 -3.11
N ALA A 125 14.06 -18.95 -3.38
CA ALA A 125 13.52 -20.19 -3.93
C ALA A 125 14.01 -20.52 -5.34
N ASN A 126 14.55 -19.56 -6.11
CA ASN A 126 14.92 -19.74 -7.53
C ASN A 126 16.38 -20.19 -7.74
N GLY A 127 16.56 -21.26 -8.56
CA GLY A 127 17.79 -22.04 -8.80
C GLY A 127 19.02 -21.19 -9.03
N THR A 128 18.76 -20.17 -9.84
CA THR A 128 19.74 -19.33 -10.51
C THR A 128 20.03 -18.05 -9.74
N HIS A 129 19.21 -17.71 -8.74
CA HIS A 129 19.36 -16.49 -7.97
C HIS A 129 20.43 -16.69 -6.90
N THR A 130 21.56 -16.00 -7.07
CA THR A 130 22.76 -16.19 -6.24
C THR A 130 23.35 -14.87 -5.72
N ILE A 131 22.93 -13.73 -6.28
CA ILE A 131 23.37 -12.41 -5.85
C ILE A 131 22.35 -11.86 -4.85
N MET A 132 22.83 -11.52 -3.65
CA MET A 132 22.02 -10.98 -2.56
C MET A 132 22.06 -9.45 -2.56
N ARG A 133 20.89 -8.82 -2.42
CA ARG A 133 20.73 -7.38 -2.16
C ARG A 133 19.88 -7.13 -0.92
N GLN A 134 19.86 -5.88 -0.47
CA GLN A 134 19.08 -5.43 0.67
C GLN A 134 18.10 -4.33 0.23
N VAL A 135 16.92 -4.33 0.82
CA VAL A 135 15.90 -3.28 0.69
C VAL A 135 15.42 -2.93 2.10
N SER A 136 15.10 -1.67 2.35
CA SER A 136 14.55 -1.23 3.62
C SER A 136 13.04 -1.09 3.52
N VAL A 137 12.30 -1.67 4.48
CA VAL A 137 10.86 -1.44 4.62
C VAL A 137 10.65 -0.44 5.73
N TYR A 138 10.05 0.71 5.41
CA TYR A 138 9.70 1.76 6.36
C TYR A 138 8.20 1.81 6.60
N ASP A 139 7.83 2.33 7.77
CA ASP A 139 6.50 2.91 7.95
C ASP A 139 6.33 4.17 7.09
N GLU A 140 5.08 4.60 6.91
CA GLU A 140 4.73 5.80 6.13
C GLU A 140 5.48 7.07 6.56
N GLN A 141 5.82 7.20 7.84
CA GLN A 141 6.51 8.36 8.39
C GLN A 141 8.04 8.22 8.42
N LYS A 142 8.59 7.08 7.96
CA LYS A 142 10.02 6.73 8.05
C LYS A 142 10.61 6.86 9.48
N THR A 143 9.80 6.59 10.50
CA THR A 143 10.23 6.63 11.90
C THR A 143 10.88 5.32 12.34
N GLU A 144 10.47 4.21 11.74
CA GLU A 144 11.02 2.89 11.99
C GLU A 144 11.21 2.14 10.66
N TYR A 145 12.20 1.25 10.62
CA TYR A 145 12.45 0.43 9.44
C TYR A 145 12.96 -0.96 9.79
N TRP A 146 12.80 -1.87 8.83
CA TRP A 146 13.39 -3.19 8.88
C TRP A 146 14.09 -3.57 7.57
N PRO A 147 15.34 -4.07 7.61
CA PRO A 147 16.04 -4.52 6.42
C PRO A 147 15.52 -5.88 5.94
N LEU A 148 15.06 -5.93 4.70
CA LEU A 148 14.75 -7.11 3.94
C LEU A 148 15.91 -7.47 3.01
N LYS A 149 16.04 -8.76 2.68
CA LYS A 149 16.99 -9.23 1.69
C LYS A 149 16.26 -9.99 0.61
N TYR A 150 16.78 -9.88 -0.61
CA TYR A 150 16.29 -10.61 -1.75
C TYR A 150 17.46 -11.06 -2.63
N PHE A 151 17.23 -12.08 -3.43
CA PHE A 151 18.19 -12.67 -4.35
C PHE A 151 17.73 -12.50 -5.78
N HIS A 152 18.69 -12.25 -6.67
CA HIS A 152 18.45 -12.10 -8.09
C HIS A 152 19.46 -12.88 -8.93
N ALA A 153 19.15 -13.05 -10.22
CA ALA A 153 20.00 -13.78 -11.14
C ALA A 153 21.28 -13.00 -11.48
N PRO A 154 22.42 -13.67 -11.71
CA PRO A 154 23.61 -13.03 -12.26
C PRO A 154 23.32 -12.34 -13.60
N GLY A 155 23.77 -11.09 -13.74
CA GLY A 155 23.57 -10.29 -14.95
C GLY A 155 22.26 -9.50 -14.99
N GLU A 156 21.38 -9.66 -14.00
CA GLU A 156 20.19 -8.84 -13.85
C GLU A 156 20.56 -7.43 -13.39
N THR A 157 20.21 -6.44 -14.21
CA THR A 157 20.62 -5.04 -14.02
C THR A 157 19.65 -4.24 -13.17
N ASP A 158 18.40 -4.68 -13.06
CA ASP A 158 17.34 -4.02 -12.29
C ASP A 158 16.61 -4.99 -11.35
N ALA A 159 17.38 -5.52 -10.41
CA ALA A 159 16.92 -6.54 -9.46
C ALA A 159 15.85 -6.02 -8.48
N PHE A 160 15.85 -4.71 -8.19
CA PHE A 160 14.88 -4.09 -7.30
C PHE A 160 13.49 -4.08 -7.96
N THR A 161 13.40 -3.63 -9.21
CA THR A 161 12.20 -3.74 -10.04
C THR A 161 11.66 -5.16 -10.10
N ALA A 162 12.52 -6.15 -10.37
CA ALA A 162 12.09 -7.55 -10.45
C ALA A 162 11.51 -8.08 -9.12
N MET A 163 12.08 -7.66 -7.98
CA MET A 163 11.52 -8.00 -6.66
C MET A 163 10.13 -7.39 -6.48
N ILE A 164 9.95 -6.14 -6.89
CA ILE A 164 8.68 -5.41 -6.77
C ILE A 164 7.62 -6.06 -7.67
N GLU A 165 7.96 -6.34 -8.93
CA GLU A 165 7.11 -7.10 -9.85
C GLU A 165 6.69 -8.46 -9.28
N CYS A 166 7.60 -9.16 -8.57
CA CYS A 166 7.22 -10.40 -7.89
C CYS A 166 6.20 -10.16 -6.79
N LEU A 167 6.45 -9.19 -5.89
CA LEU A 167 5.49 -8.84 -4.83
C LEU A 167 4.14 -8.48 -5.46
N ASP A 168 4.16 -7.92 -6.67
CA ASP A 168 2.96 -7.58 -7.38
C ASP A 168 2.19 -8.77 -7.90
N CYS A 169 2.86 -9.63 -8.65
CA CYS A 169 2.28 -10.83 -9.22
C CYS A 169 1.82 -11.79 -8.12
N CYS A 170 2.58 -11.87 -7.03
CA CYS A 170 2.23 -12.69 -5.88
C CYS A 170 0.89 -12.27 -5.27
N TYR A 171 0.63 -10.96 -5.19
CA TYR A 171 -0.66 -10.45 -4.74
C TYR A 171 -1.79 -10.74 -5.75
N VAL A 172 -1.58 -10.49 -7.04
CA VAL A 172 -2.60 -10.78 -8.08
C VAL A 172 -2.95 -12.28 -8.08
N ALA A 173 -1.98 -13.15 -7.75
CA ALA A 173 -2.21 -14.58 -7.63
C ALA A 173 -2.97 -15.00 -6.37
N THR A 174 -2.99 -14.18 -5.30
CA THR A 174 -3.81 -14.43 -4.09
C THR A 174 -5.16 -13.74 -4.12
N ASN A 175 -5.25 -12.60 -4.80
CA ASN A 175 -6.47 -11.86 -5.04
C ASN A 175 -6.83 -12.03 -6.52
N HIS A 176 -7.40 -13.20 -6.84
CA HIS A 176 -7.63 -13.73 -8.20
C HIS A 176 -8.36 -12.80 -9.18
N ASP A 177 -8.90 -11.69 -8.69
CA ASP A 177 -9.75 -10.77 -9.44
C ASP A 177 -9.19 -9.35 -9.53
N ASN A 178 -7.98 -9.04 -9.04
CA ASN A 178 -7.44 -7.66 -9.06
C ASN A 178 -6.16 -7.53 -9.91
N ILE A 179 -6.06 -6.45 -10.69
CA ILE A 179 -4.89 -6.02 -11.45
C ILE A 179 -4.21 -4.87 -10.71
N ALA A 180 -2.87 -4.92 -10.65
CA ALA A 180 -2.06 -3.87 -10.07
C ALA A 180 -1.80 -2.74 -11.09
N TYR A 181 -1.91 -1.52 -10.63
CA TYR A 181 -1.66 -0.30 -11.37
C TYR A 181 -0.56 0.50 -10.73
N TYR A 182 0.24 1.16 -11.56
CA TYR A 182 1.25 2.08 -11.11
C TYR A 182 0.95 3.45 -11.67
N VAL A 183 0.95 4.44 -10.79
CA VAL A 183 1.14 5.82 -11.19
C VAL A 183 2.57 6.15 -10.82
N ASP A 184 3.35 6.58 -11.79
CA ASP A 184 4.75 6.93 -11.60
C ASP A 184 4.98 8.35 -12.10
N ARG A 185 5.32 9.28 -11.19
CA ARG A 185 5.77 10.62 -11.60
C ARG A 185 7.28 10.63 -11.84
N ASP A 186 8.01 10.05 -10.87
CA ASP A 186 9.45 9.87 -10.87
C ASP A 186 9.81 8.78 -9.81
N PRO A 187 11.05 8.27 -9.75
CA PRO A 187 11.42 7.17 -8.85
C PRO A 187 11.15 7.40 -7.35
N GLN A 188 10.96 8.65 -6.92
CA GLN A 188 10.62 8.98 -5.53
C GLN A 188 9.11 9.08 -5.29
N TYR A 189 8.31 9.14 -6.34
CA TYR A 189 6.86 9.36 -6.31
C TYR A 189 6.18 8.35 -7.24
N SER A 190 6.22 7.09 -6.77
CA SER A 190 5.52 5.95 -7.34
C SER A 190 4.44 5.48 -6.38
N GLY A 191 3.25 5.26 -6.91
CA GLY A 191 2.05 4.86 -6.18
C GLY A 191 1.41 3.64 -6.79
N ARG A 192 1.28 2.58 -5.99
CA ARG A 192 0.61 1.35 -6.40
C ARG A 192 -0.89 1.39 -6.11
N MET A 193 -1.70 1.07 -7.11
CA MET A 193 -3.15 0.96 -7.03
C MET A 193 -3.67 -0.43 -7.44
N TYR A 194 -4.88 -0.79 -7.01
CA TYR A 194 -5.48 -2.10 -7.32
C TYR A 194 -6.92 -1.96 -7.78
N PHE A 195 -7.23 -2.52 -8.95
CA PHE A 195 -8.56 -2.51 -9.55
C PHE A 195 -8.89 -3.86 -10.15
N LYS A 196 -10.16 -4.28 -10.17
CA LYS A 196 -10.57 -5.49 -10.87
C LYS A 196 -10.43 -5.34 -12.39
N PRO A 197 -10.28 -6.40 -13.21
CA PRO A 197 -10.25 -6.29 -14.67
C PRO A 197 -11.45 -5.57 -15.31
N GLU A 198 -12.62 -5.58 -14.68
CA GLU A 198 -13.78 -4.79 -15.11
C GLU A 198 -13.72 -3.31 -14.63
N GLU A 199 -12.81 -3.04 -13.69
CA GLU A 199 -12.35 -1.78 -13.08
C GLU A 199 -11.62 -0.80 -14.03
N LEU A 200 -10.96 -1.35 -15.06
CA LEU A 200 -9.83 -0.66 -15.71
C LEU A 200 -10.25 0.59 -16.49
N GLU A 201 -11.38 0.52 -17.17
CA GLU A 201 -11.90 1.65 -17.95
C GLU A 201 -12.34 2.79 -17.04
N ASP A 202 -13.03 2.46 -15.94
CA ASP A 202 -13.42 3.42 -14.90
C ASP A 202 -12.19 4.11 -14.30
N ALA A 203 -11.16 3.33 -13.93
CA ALA A 203 -9.92 3.86 -13.37
C ALA A 203 -9.20 4.81 -14.34
N ALA A 204 -9.21 4.51 -15.64
CA ALA A 204 -8.66 5.40 -16.67
C ALA A 204 -9.48 6.69 -16.84
N GLU A 205 -10.82 6.62 -16.78
CA GLU A 205 -11.68 7.82 -16.77
C GLU A 205 -11.41 8.67 -15.52
N CYS A 206 -11.33 8.02 -14.36
CA CYS A 206 -11.04 8.67 -13.09
C CYS A 206 -9.68 9.36 -13.06
N ARG A 207 -8.68 8.77 -13.70
CA ARG A 207 -7.39 9.44 -13.93
C ARG A 207 -7.57 10.77 -14.65
N GLU A 208 -8.31 10.81 -15.76
CA GLU A 208 -8.58 12.05 -16.49
C GLU A 208 -9.34 13.07 -15.63
N ILE A 209 -10.37 12.62 -14.89
CA ILE A 209 -11.13 13.49 -13.99
C ILE A 209 -10.23 14.13 -12.93
N CYS A 210 -9.37 13.33 -12.30
CA CYS A 210 -8.47 13.78 -11.25
C CYS A 210 -7.28 14.59 -11.76
N ALA A 211 -6.85 14.34 -13.00
CA ALA A 211 -5.79 15.09 -13.65
C ALA A 211 -6.24 16.48 -14.09
N ASN A 212 -7.54 16.69 -14.32
CA ASN A 212 -8.06 17.99 -14.74
C ASN A 212 -7.66 19.12 -13.80
N LYS A 213 -7.29 20.25 -14.40
CA LYS A 213 -6.97 21.49 -13.69
C LYS A 213 -8.11 21.89 -12.76
N ALA A 214 -7.83 21.90 -11.46
CA ALA A 214 -8.73 22.39 -10.43
C ALA A 214 -8.36 23.82 -10.03
N GLY A 215 -9.36 24.71 -10.01
CA GLY A 215 -9.20 26.10 -9.60
C GLY A 215 -8.10 26.84 -10.38
N ASP A 216 -7.28 27.59 -9.64
CA ASP A 216 -6.22 28.44 -10.21
C ASP A 216 -4.86 27.75 -10.31
N LEU A 217 -4.78 26.42 -10.14
CA LEU A 217 -3.52 25.69 -10.29
C LEU A 217 -2.95 25.88 -11.69
N THR A 218 -1.72 26.38 -11.80
CA THR A 218 -1.04 26.61 -13.10
C THR A 218 0.11 25.67 -13.35
N GLU A 219 0.59 24.98 -12.32
CA GLU A 219 1.75 24.11 -12.44
C GLU A 219 1.32 22.66 -12.72
N GLU A 220 2.06 21.98 -13.60
CA GLU A 220 1.78 20.62 -14.06
C GLU A 220 3.02 19.72 -13.95
N ALA A 221 2.80 18.41 -13.85
CA ALA A 221 3.82 17.39 -14.01
C ALA A 221 3.26 16.22 -14.80
N THR A 222 4.17 15.44 -15.36
CA THR A 222 3.83 14.21 -16.06
C THR A 222 3.83 13.05 -15.07
N ALA A 223 2.82 12.19 -15.18
CA ALA A 223 2.81 10.88 -14.54
C ALA A 223 2.50 9.81 -15.58
N ASP A 224 3.04 8.62 -15.37
CA ASP A 224 2.79 7.42 -16.16
C ASP A 224 1.79 6.54 -15.44
N PHE A 225 0.67 6.21 -16.09
CA PHE A 225 -0.32 5.27 -15.60
C PHE A 225 -0.13 3.91 -16.28
N CYS A 226 0.40 2.93 -15.55
CA CYS A 226 0.83 1.63 -16.04
C CYS A 226 -0.07 0.50 -15.54
N VAL A 227 -0.33 -0.49 -16.41
CA VAL A 227 -0.98 -1.75 -16.05
C VAL A 227 0.14 -2.74 -15.71
N GLY A 228 0.30 -3.06 -14.43
CA GLY A 228 1.50 -3.71 -13.91
C GLY A 228 2.68 -2.73 -13.78
N TYR A 229 3.76 -3.16 -13.12
CA TYR A 229 4.93 -2.30 -12.89
C TYR A 229 5.59 -1.92 -14.21
N ALA A 230 5.65 -0.62 -14.51
CA ALA A 230 6.30 -0.05 -15.69
C ALA A 230 5.90 -0.67 -17.06
N GLN A 231 4.73 -1.31 -17.15
CA GLN A 231 4.23 -1.96 -18.37
C GLN A 231 2.95 -1.28 -18.87
N ASN A 232 2.78 -1.24 -20.20
CA ASN A 232 1.60 -0.68 -20.86
C ASN A 232 1.20 0.70 -20.31
N CYS A 233 2.19 1.56 -20.11
CA CYS A 233 2.02 2.87 -19.52
C CYS A 233 1.37 3.87 -20.47
N SER A 234 0.55 4.75 -19.91
CA SER A 234 0.01 5.91 -20.59
C SER A 234 0.37 7.16 -19.79
N SER A 235 1.19 8.01 -20.39
CA SER A 235 1.61 9.28 -19.79
C SER A 235 0.49 10.30 -19.86
N TYR A 236 0.34 11.09 -18.81
CA TYR A 236 -0.64 12.18 -18.73
C TYR A 236 -0.11 13.31 -17.84
N GLU A 237 -0.64 14.51 -18.06
CA GLU A 237 -0.32 15.69 -17.25
C GLU A 237 -1.35 15.84 -16.14
N TYR A 238 -0.90 16.21 -14.94
CA TYR A 238 -1.79 16.53 -13.83
C TYR A 238 -1.31 17.78 -13.09
N PHE A 239 -2.27 18.52 -12.52
CA PHE A 239 -2.02 19.82 -11.91
C PHE A 239 -1.85 19.72 -10.40
N GLY A 240 -1.03 20.60 -9.83
CA GLY A 240 -0.74 20.56 -8.42
C GLY A 240 0.05 21.74 -7.88
N ARG A 241 0.45 21.62 -6.61
CA ARG A 241 1.40 22.52 -5.95
C ARG A 241 2.74 21.79 -5.83
N TRP A 242 3.74 22.17 -6.62
CA TRP A 242 5.03 21.48 -6.60
C TRP A 242 5.85 21.83 -5.36
N GLY A 243 6.73 20.90 -4.97
CA GLY A 243 7.54 21.01 -3.75
C GLY A 243 6.88 20.44 -2.49
N TYR A 244 5.69 19.84 -2.61
CA TYR A 244 4.96 19.17 -1.54
C TYR A 244 4.70 17.71 -1.90
N ASP A 245 5.11 16.78 -1.04
CA ASP A 245 4.94 15.33 -1.23
C ASP A 245 3.45 14.96 -1.30
N GLU A 246 2.60 15.73 -0.62
CA GLU A 246 1.15 15.57 -0.59
C GLU A 246 0.51 15.67 -1.97
N ASN A 247 1.12 16.38 -2.92
CA ASN A 247 0.53 16.59 -4.24
C ASN A 247 0.32 15.28 -4.99
N PHE A 248 1.32 14.40 -4.94
CA PHE A 248 1.23 13.10 -5.61
C PHE A 248 0.26 12.17 -4.88
N GLU A 249 0.31 12.15 -3.54
CA GLU A 249 -0.61 11.34 -2.74
C GLU A 249 -2.08 11.73 -2.95
N LEU A 250 -2.36 13.02 -3.04
CA LEU A 250 -3.70 13.54 -3.35
C LEU A 250 -4.21 13.05 -4.70
N HIS A 251 -3.34 13.07 -5.71
CA HIS A 251 -3.68 12.58 -7.04
C HIS A 251 -4.08 11.10 -7.02
N LEU A 252 -3.28 10.25 -6.37
CA LEU A 252 -3.61 8.82 -6.19
C LEU A 252 -4.94 8.61 -5.45
N ARG A 253 -5.16 9.36 -4.37
CA ARG A 253 -6.38 9.25 -3.56
C ARG A 253 -7.61 9.71 -4.33
N CYS A 254 -7.49 10.72 -5.19
CA CYS A 254 -8.57 11.13 -6.06
C CYS A 254 -8.96 9.99 -7.01
N ILE A 255 -7.99 9.33 -7.67
CA ILE A 255 -8.27 8.20 -8.58
C ILE A 255 -8.97 7.07 -7.83
N TYR A 256 -8.47 6.70 -6.66
CA TYR A 256 -9.08 5.64 -5.83
C TYR A 256 -10.51 5.98 -5.41
N ALA A 257 -10.75 7.18 -4.87
CA ALA A 257 -12.07 7.61 -4.45
C ALA A 257 -13.03 7.68 -5.64
N CYS A 258 -12.57 8.15 -6.80
CA CYS A 258 -13.34 8.21 -8.03
C CYS A 258 -13.73 6.80 -8.51
N ASN A 259 -12.80 5.85 -8.56
CA ASN A 259 -13.08 4.47 -8.97
C ASN A 259 -14.08 3.79 -8.01
N PHE A 260 -13.97 4.07 -6.71
CA PHE A 260 -14.96 3.60 -5.73
C PHE A 260 -16.35 4.17 -5.98
N VAL A 261 -16.45 5.45 -6.37
CA VAL A 261 -17.73 6.06 -6.75
C VAL A 261 -18.34 5.33 -7.95
N ASP A 262 -17.54 4.95 -8.95
CA ASP A 262 -18.00 4.14 -10.10
C ASP A 262 -18.47 2.74 -9.68
N LYS A 263 -17.75 2.10 -8.75
CA LYS A 263 -18.19 0.83 -8.13
C LYS A 263 -19.55 0.99 -7.44
N VAL A 264 -19.74 2.03 -6.64
CA VAL A 264 -21.02 2.30 -5.95
C VAL A 264 -22.12 2.67 -6.94
N GLU A 265 -21.81 3.40 -8.01
CA GLU A 265 -22.76 3.75 -9.07
C GLU A 265 -23.39 2.52 -9.71
N LYS A 266 -22.60 1.46 -9.93
CA LYS A 266 -23.03 0.16 -10.46
C LYS A 266 -23.93 -0.65 -9.51
N THR A 267 -24.12 -0.19 -8.27
CA THR A 267 -25.03 -0.82 -7.29
C THR A 267 -26.42 -0.14 -7.28
N PRO A 268 -27.43 -0.73 -6.60
CA PRO A 268 -28.72 -0.08 -6.37
C PRO A 268 -28.68 1.16 -5.48
N ALA A 269 -27.51 1.57 -4.97
CA ALA A 269 -27.38 2.75 -4.14
C ALA A 269 -27.91 3.99 -4.86
N THR A 270 -28.62 4.83 -4.13
CA THR A 270 -29.18 6.10 -4.62
C THR A 270 -28.38 7.30 -4.15
N LYS A 271 -27.52 7.09 -3.15
CA LYS A 271 -26.64 8.10 -2.57
C LYS A 271 -25.26 7.55 -2.22
N LEU A 272 -24.33 8.47 -1.99
CA LEU A 272 -23.00 8.29 -1.43
C LEU A 272 -22.85 9.20 -0.23
N GLU A 273 -21.86 8.94 0.61
CA GLU A 273 -21.60 9.79 1.77
C GLU A 273 -20.14 10.26 1.80
N ILE A 274 -19.92 11.53 2.13
CA ILE A 274 -18.62 12.01 2.61
C ILE A 274 -18.71 12.16 4.11
N CYS A 275 -17.83 11.48 4.83
CA CYS A 275 -17.79 11.47 6.28
C CYS A 275 -16.49 12.09 6.80
N ASN A 276 -16.54 12.68 7.98
CA ASN A 276 -15.37 13.13 8.72
C ASN A 276 -14.56 11.94 9.28
N ALA A 277 -13.40 12.20 9.87
CA ALA A 277 -12.46 11.17 10.32
C ALA A 277 -13.04 10.12 11.28
N ASP A 278 -13.96 10.50 12.17
CA ASP A 278 -14.61 9.58 13.12
C ASP A 278 -15.93 8.99 12.59
N LYS A 279 -16.32 9.36 11.35
CA LYS A 279 -17.55 8.95 10.67
C LYS A 279 -18.84 9.27 11.42
N GLN A 280 -18.80 10.21 12.37
CA GLN A 280 -19.99 10.66 13.08
C GLN A 280 -20.79 11.70 12.29
N ILE A 281 -20.10 12.47 11.44
CA ILE A 281 -20.69 13.50 10.59
C ILE A 281 -20.49 13.08 9.15
N CYS A 282 -21.61 12.75 8.49
CA CYS A 282 -21.63 12.35 7.09
C CYS A 282 -22.61 13.23 6.31
N LEU A 283 -22.21 13.62 5.10
CA LEU A 283 -23.05 14.33 4.15
C LEU A 283 -23.46 13.40 3.02
N GLU A 284 -24.76 13.35 2.76
CA GLU A 284 -25.33 12.56 1.68
C GLU A 284 -25.25 13.30 0.34
N HIS A 285 -24.83 12.58 -0.69
CA HIS A 285 -24.80 13.02 -2.07
C HIS A 285 -25.64 12.08 -2.92
N SER A 286 -26.76 12.58 -3.45
CA SER A 286 -27.68 11.78 -4.28
C SER A 286 -27.16 11.63 -5.70
N LYS A 287 -27.53 10.53 -6.36
CA LYS A 287 -27.38 10.39 -7.82
C LYS A 287 -28.18 11.48 -8.52
N ILE A 288 -27.57 12.13 -9.50
CA ILE A 288 -28.22 13.09 -10.39
C ILE A 288 -28.24 12.46 -11.79
N ASP A 289 -29.43 12.38 -12.38
CA ASP A 289 -29.67 11.70 -13.66
C ASP A 289 -29.12 10.26 -13.71
N GLY A 290 -29.19 9.57 -12.55
CA GLY A 290 -28.74 8.18 -12.40
C GLY A 290 -27.23 8.02 -12.18
N THR A 291 -26.47 9.11 -12.11
CA THR A 291 -25.00 9.08 -11.97
C THR A 291 -24.48 9.91 -10.80
N PHE A 292 -23.25 9.67 -10.40
CA PHE A 292 -22.45 10.44 -9.46
C PHE A 292 -21.35 11.24 -10.17
N LYS A 293 -21.47 11.48 -11.48
CA LYS A 293 -20.47 12.19 -12.28
C LYS A 293 -20.05 13.53 -11.67
N ASN A 294 -21.01 14.30 -11.16
CA ASN A 294 -20.74 15.57 -10.50
C ASN A 294 -19.91 15.38 -9.24
N PHE A 295 -20.22 14.36 -8.42
CA PHE A 295 -19.43 14.02 -7.24
C PHE A 295 -17.97 13.70 -7.62
N LYS A 296 -17.76 12.85 -8.64
CA LYS A 296 -16.41 12.49 -9.14
C LYS A 296 -15.61 13.74 -9.52
N PHE A 297 -16.24 14.67 -10.23
CA PHE A 297 -15.62 15.94 -10.63
C PHE A 297 -15.26 16.85 -9.45
N CYS A 298 -16.05 16.82 -8.38
CA CYS A 298 -15.83 17.63 -7.19
C CYS A 298 -14.70 17.10 -6.28
N LEU A 299 -14.31 15.82 -6.40
CA LEU A 299 -13.23 15.23 -5.60
C LEU A 299 -11.93 16.03 -5.69
N ASN A 300 -11.47 16.40 -6.89
CA ASN A 300 -10.24 17.18 -7.01
C ASN A 300 -10.45 18.67 -6.67
N LYS A 301 -11.65 19.21 -6.90
CA LYS A 301 -11.94 20.64 -6.69
C LYS A 301 -12.14 21.01 -5.24
N CYS A 302 -12.74 20.11 -4.45
CA CYS A 302 -13.18 20.39 -3.10
C CYS A 302 -12.27 19.80 -2.02
N ASN A 303 -11.14 19.20 -2.39
CA ASN A 303 -10.11 18.82 -1.43
C ASN A 303 -9.39 20.03 -0.78
N GLY A 304 -9.66 21.26 -1.24
CA GLY A 304 -9.07 22.50 -0.72
C GLY A 304 -7.59 22.71 -1.06
N TRP A 305 -6.96 21.79 -1.78
CA TRP A 305 -5.52 21.84 -2.09
C TRP A 305 -5.14 23.00 -3.00
N THR A 306 -6.07 23.43 -3.85
CA THR A 306 -5.87 24.53 -4.80
C THR A 306 -5.60 25.87 -4.11
N ASN A 307 -5.99 26.04 -2.85
CA ASN A 307 -5.73 27.24 -2.08
C ASN A 307 -4.36 27.18 -1.40
N GLY A 308 -3.46 28.10 -1.74
CA GLY A 308 -2.12 28.19 -1.17
C GLY A 308 -2.06 28.33 0.36
N ASN A 309 -3.11 28.90 0.98
CA ASN A 309 -3.20 29.06 2.43
C ASN A 309 -3.58 27.76 3.15
N HIS A 310 -4.18 26.80 2.43
CA HIS A 310 -4.58 25.54 3.00
C HIS A 310 -3.35 24.65 3.16
N THR A 311 -2.99 24.39 4.41
CA THR A 311 -1.75 23.69 4.79
C THR A 311 -1.98 22.62 5.85
N VAL A 312 -3.17 22.56 6.45
CA VAL A 312 -3.53 21.53 7.42
C VAL A 312 -4.31 20.44 6.68
N LYS A 313 -3.73 19.24 6.64
CA LYS A 313 -4.34 18.01 6.11
C LYS A 313 -5.25 17.39 7.16
N GLN A 314 -6.46 17.02 6.78
CA GLN A 314 -7.39 16.25 7.62
C GLN A 314 -7.94 15.02 6.88
N GLU A 315 -8.28 14.00 7.66
CA GLU A 315 -8.88 12.76 7.18
C GLU A 315 -10.40 12.86 7.03
N ALA A 316 -10.89 12.26 5.96
CA ALA A 316 -12.29 12.05 5.64
C ALA A 316 -12.45 10.69 4.97
N PHE A 317 -13.70 10.29 4.71
CA PHE A 317 -14.02 9.04 4.03
C PHE A 317 -15.11 9.26 2.99
N VAL A 318 -14.97 8.61 1.83
CA VAL A 318 -16.06 8.44 0.88
C VAL A 318 -16.67 7.07 1.13
N CYS A 319 -17.95 7.01 1.47
CA CYS A 319 -18.65 5.80 1.88
C CYS A 319 -19.83 5.50 0.96
N ASP A 320 -20.15 4.22 0.84
CA ASP A 320 -21.40 3.78 0.22
C ASP A 320 -22.62 4.17 1.08
N GLU A 321 -23.82 4.06 0.50
CA GLU A 321 -25.09 4.43 1.17
C GLU A 321 -25.31 3.75 2.54
N LYS A 322 -24.71 2.58 2.76
CA LYS A 322 -24.86 1.81 4.00
C LYS A 322 -23.66 1.94 4.94
N GLN A 323 -22.64 2.72 4.56
CA GLN A 323 -21.35 2.83 5.22
C GLN A 323 -20.69 1.45 5.50
N THR A 324 -20.98 0.46 4.66
CA THR A 324 -20.36 -0.87 4.72
C THR A 324 -18.97 -0.86 4.11
N GLU A 325 -18.76 -0.03 3.11
CA GLU A 325 -17.46 0.21 2.50
C GLU A 325 -17.17 1.71 2.52
N CYS A 326 -15.97 2.08 2.96
CA CYS A 326 -15.51 3.47 3.00
C CYS A 326 -14.05 3.54 2.55
N LEU A 327 -13.75 4.42 1.60
CA LEU A 327 -12.38 4.71 1.20
C LEU A 327 -11.85 5.98 1.86
N PRO A 328 -10.58 5.98 2.33
CA PRO A 328 -9.93 7.18 2.84
C PRO A 328 -9.87 8.30 1.80
N TYR A 329 -10.17 9.51 2.24
CA TYR A 329 -10.09 10.75 1.48
C TYR A 329 -9.43 11.84 2.34
N HIS A 330 -8.91 12.88 1.70
CA HIS A 330 -8.26 13.99 2.41
C HIS A 330 -8.76 15.33 1.92
N TYR A 331 -8.84 16.26 2.85
CA TYR A 331 -9.06 17.67 2.56
C TYR A 331 -8.06 18.54 3.31
N PHE A 332 -7.85 19.73 2.76
CA PHE A 332 -6.90 20.71 3.24
C PHE A 332 -7.64 21.99 3.61
N HIS A 333 -7.24 22.59 4.72
CA HIS A 333 -7.82 23.83 5.20
C HIS A 333 -6.77 24.77 5.81
N GLU A 334 -7.16 26.02 6.04
CA GLU A 334 -6.30 27.00 6.69
C GLU A 334 -6.04 26.62 8.17
N PRO A 335 -4.85 26.92 8.71
CA PRO A 335 -4.58 26.74 10.13
C PRO A 335 -5.60 27.44 11.02
N LYS A 336 -5.96 26.81 12.14
CA LYS A 336 -6.87 27.35 13.19
C LYS A 336 -8.35 27.44 12.81
N ILE A 337 -8.76 26.88 11.67
CA ILE A 337 -10.19 26.65 11.37
C ILE A 337 -10.67 25.46 12.20
N MET A 338 -11.76 25.64 12.95
CA MET A 338 -12.33 24.57 13.80
C MET A 338 -13.36 23.69 13.06
N ASP A 339 -14.02 24.21 12.02
CA ASP A 339 -15.12 23.53 11.32
C ASP A 339 -14.79 23.30 9.83
N ALA A 340 -13.55 22.88 9.57
CA ALA A 340 -13.03 22.73 8.21
C ALA A 340 -13.75 21.66 7.38
N PHE A 341 -14.36 20.68 8.04
CA PHE A 341 -15.17 19.67 7.36
C PHE A 341 -16.42 20.29 6.74
N ASN A 342 -17.08 21.22 7.44
CA ASN A 342 -18.27 21.89 6.94
C ASN A 342 -17.96 22.77 5.71
N ASP A 343 -16.79 23.40 5.66
CA ASP A 343 -16.32 24.14 4.46
C ASP A 343 -16.14 23.21 3.26
N THR A 344 -15.57 22.02 3.49
CA THR A 344 -15.42 20.97 2.46
C THR A 344 -16.79 20.53 1.95
N VAL A 345 -17.72 20.26 2.85
CA VAL A 345 -19.12 19.93 2.57
C VAL A 345 -19.79 21.02 1.72
N HIS A 346 -19.62 22.29 2.07
CA HIS A 346 -20.16 23.41 1.30
C HIS A 346 -19.57 23.46 -0.11
N CYS A 347 -18.26 23.23 -0.27
CA CYS A 347 -17.66 23.15 -1.61
C CYS A 347 -18.31 22.06 -2.46
N PHE A 348 -18.51 20.85 -1.91
CA PHE A 348 -19.16 19.78 -2.67
C PHE A 348 -20.57 20.20 -3.07
N HIS A 349 -21.35 20.82 -2.17
CA HIS A 349 -22.68 21.32 -2.51
C HIS A 349 -22.65 22.35 -3.65
N ASP A 350 -21.75 23.33 -3.60
CA ASP A 350 -21.65 24.40 -4.59
C ASP A 350 -21.15 23.89 -5.94
N CYS A 351 -20.27 22.89 -5.91
CA CYS A 351 -19.70 22.27 -7.09
C CYS A 351 -20.76 21.58 -7.99
N TYR A 352 -21.93 21.19 -7.44
CA TYR A 352 -23.06 20.69 -8.25
C TYR A 352 -23.80 21.76 -9.06
N GLY A 353 -23.69 23.04 -8.67
CA GLY A 353 -24.48 24.14 -9.24
C GLY A 353 -23.78 24.94 -10.34
N GLY A 354 -22.56 24.56 -10.73
CA GLY A 354 -21.69 25.27 -11.67
C GLY A 354 -21.81 24.82 -13.12
#